data_AF-A0A1D6MLD2-F1
#
_entry.id   AF-A0A1D6MLD2-F1
#
_cell.length_a   1.000
_cell.length_b   1.000
_cell.length_c   1.000
_cell.angle_alpha   90.00
_cell.angle_beta   90.00
_cell.angle_gamma   90.00
#
_symmetry.space_group_name_H-M   'P 1'
#
loop_
_entity.id
_entity.type
_entity.pdbx_description
1 polymer ?
#
loop_
_entity_poly.entity_id
_entity_poly.type
_entity_poly.pdbx_seq_one_letter_code
_entity_poly.pdbx_strand_id
1 'polypeptide(L)' 'MLLYPTGISSEVGLIYIALPYMKASEKYCIRMPNKWNFSYDYFYSSVLALLIYVPGSPHMYRYMLSQRKKALSKAKAA' A
#
# COMPACT_ATOMS: atom_id res chain seq x y z
N MET A 1 -1.35 15.13 -12.77
CA MET A 1 -1.50 14.17 -11.65
C MET A 1 -0.89 12.81 -12.00
N LEU A 2 0.21 12.79 -12.76
CA LEU A 2 0.89 11.56 -13.19
C LEU A 2 1.77 10.98 -12.09
N LEU A 3 2.36 11.84 -11.25
CA LEU A 3 3.28 11.44 -10.20
C LEU A 3 2.63 10.55 -9.11
N TYR A 4 1.31 10.69 -8.90
CA TYR A 4 0.59 10.00 -7.84
C TYR A 4 0.34 8.52 -8.19
N PRO A 5 -0.22 8.17 -9.36
CA PRO A 5 -0.25 6.79 -9.82
C PRO A 5 1.13 6.15 -9.96
N THR A 6 2.14 6.91 -10.45
CA THR A 6 3.49 6.36 -10.58
C THR A 6 4.12 6.04 -9.23
N GLY A 7 3.95 6.91 -8.22
CA GLY A 7 4.41 6.66 -6.86
C GLY A 7 3.80 5.38 -6.27
N ILE A 8 2.46 5.29 -6.29
CA ILE A 8 1.74 4.10 -5.81
C ILE A 8 2.21 2.83 -6.54
N SER A 9 2.35 2.89 -7.87
CA SER A 9 2.81 1.73 -8.64
C SER A 9 4.23 1.30 -8.28
N SER A 10 5.12 2.26 -7.97
CA SER A 10 6.50 1.97 -7.58
C SER A 10 6.58 1.30 -6.20
N GLU A 11 5.78 1.76 -5.23
CA GLU A 11 5.72 1.18 -3.88
C GLU A 11 5.14 -0.24 -3.93
N VAL A 12 3.99 -0.41 -4.61
CA VAL A 12 3.34 -1.72 -4.79
C VAL A 12 4.27 -2.69 -5.53
N GLY A 13 4.92 -2.21 -6.60
CA GLY A 13 5.85 -3.01 -7.40
C GLY A 13 7.07 -3.48 -6.60
N LEU A 14 7.66 -2.58 -5.79
CA LEU A 14 8.80 -2.93 -4.93
C LEU A 14 8.43 -3.98 -3.89
N ILE A 15 7.27 -3.84 -3.23
CA ILE A 15 6.81 -4.84 -2.26
C ILE A 15 6.58 -6.18 -2.97
N TYR A 16 5.94 -6.19 -4.13
CA TYR A 16 5.67 -7.41 -4.89
C TYR A 16 6.95 -8.15 -5.30
N ILE A 17 7.96 -7.43 -5.78
CA ILE A 17 9.28 -7.99 -6.14
C ILE A 17 10.00 -8.53 -4.88
N ALA A 18 9.82 -7.87 -3.74
CA ALA A 18 10.46 -8.28 -2.49
C ALA A 18 9.78 -9.48 -1.80
N LEU A 19 8.51 -9.80 -2.10
CA LEU A 19 7.78 -10.93 -1.51
C LEU A 19 8.52 -12.28 -1.55
N PRO A 20 9.05 -12.76 -2.70
CA PRO A 20 9.80 -14.02 -2.73
C PRO A 20 11.06 -13.98 -1.85
N TYR A 21 11.74 -12.83 -1.80
CA TYR A 21 12.91 -12.62 -0.95
C TYR A 21 12.55 -12.62 0.53
N MET A 22 11.45 -11.97 0.92
CA MET A 22 10.95 -11.98 2.30
C MET A 22 10.62 -13.40 2.77
N LYS A 23 9.97 -14.19 1.90
CA LYS A 23 9.62 -15.58 2.21
C LYS A 23 10.86 -16.48 2.36
N ALA A 24 11.87 -16.28 1.52
CA ALA A 24 13.09 -17.10 1.56
C ALA A 24 14.03 -16.73 2.72
N SER A 25 14.11 -15.44 3.05
CA SER A 25 15.04 -14.95 4.07
C SER A 25 14.46 -14.95 5.49
N GLU A 26 13.13 -15.07 5.63
CA GLU A 26 12.40 -14.96 6.89
C GLU A 26 12.80 -13.74 7.74
N LYS A 27 13.31 -12.69 7.08
CA LYS A 27 13.76 -11.47 7.75
C LYS A 27 12.58 -10.80 8.43
N TYR A 28 12.80 -10.39 9.68
CA TYR A 28 11.79 -9.77 10.53
C TYR A 28 10.60 -10.68 10.88
N CYS A 29 10.76 -12.00 10.74
CA CYS A 29 9.79 -12.98 11.25
C CYS A 29 10.18 -13.41 12.68
N ILE A 30 9.22 -13.35 13.61
CA ILE A 30 9.36 -13.85 14.97
C ILE A 30 8.71 -15.22 15.02
N ARG A 31 9.53 -16.27 14.89
CA ARG A 31 9.12 -17.67 15.02
C ARG A 31 9.15 -18.07 16.49
N MET A 32 8.03 -18.55 17.02
CA MET A 32 7.99 -19.16 18.36
C MET A 32 7.97 -20.69 18.24
N PRO A 33 8.57 -21.43 19.19
CA PRO A 33 8.57 -22.89 19.17
C PRO A 33 7.18 -23.50 19.42
N ASN A 34 6.22 -22.72 19.94
CA ASN A 34 4.85 -23.17 20.17
C ASN A 34 3.87 -22.56 19.16
N LYS A 35 3.15 -23.41 18.43
CA LYS A 35 2.23 -23.05 17.33
C LYS A 35 1.04 -22.17 17.75
N TRP A 36 0.72 -22.17 19.05
CA TRP A 36 -0.37 -21.40 19.66
C TRP A 36 0.04 -20.03 20.22
N ASN A 37 1.35 -19.74 20.24
CA ASN A 37 1.85 -18.47 20.74
C ASN A 37 2.03 -17.51 19.54
N PHE A 38 1.67 -16.23 19.72
CA PHE A 38 1.59 -15.25 18.63
C PHE A 38 2.91 -15.17 17.85
N SER A 39 2.93 -15.71 16.64
CA SER A 39 4.09 -15.60 15.74
C SER A 39 3.84 -14.48 14.74
N TYR A 40 4.85 -13.63 14.56
CA TYR A 40 4.78 -12.53 13.61
C TYR A 40 5.53 -12.91 12.35
N ASP A 41 4.89 -12.74 11.20
CA ASP A 41 5.50 -13.06 9.92
C ASP A 41 5.34 -11.87 8.97
N TYR A 42 6.50 -11.31 8.61
CA TYR A 42 6.58 -10.09 7.84
C TYR A 42 6.02 -10.25 6.42
N PHE A 43 6.09 -11.45 5.85
CA PHE A 43 5.51 -11.75 4.54
C PHE A 43 4.00 -11.57 4.55
N TYR A 44 3.31 -12.15 5.54
CA TYR A 44 1.85 -12.02 5.65
C TYR A 44 1.42 -10.58 5.91
N SER A 45 2.18 -9.82 6.71
CA SER A 45 1.90 -8.41 6.92
C SER A 45 2.04 -7.57 5.64
N SER A 46 3.05 -7.88 4.81
CA SER A 46 3.30 -7.21 3.53
C SER A 46 2.22 -7.53 2.50
N VAL A 47 1.74 -8.78 2.46
CA VAL A 47 0.61 -9.18 1.62
C VAL A 47 -0.68 -8.48 2.07
N LEU A 48 -0.93 -8.40 3.38
CA LEU A 48 -2.10 -7.66 3.90
C LEU A 48 -2.03 -6.17 3.53
N ALA A 49 -0.84 -5.57 3.63
CA ALA A 49 -0.62 -4.18 3.22
C ALA A 49 -0.94 -3.99 1.73
N LEU A 50 -0.49 -4.90 0.85
CA LEU A 50 -0.85 -4.87 -0.58
C LEU A 50 -2.36 -4.99 -0.82
N LEU A 51 -3.04 -5.90 -0.12
CA LEU A 51 -4.49 -6.09 -0.26
C LEU A 51 -5.30 -4.87 0.14
N ILE A 52 -4.84 -4.07 1.11
CA ILE A 52 -5.52 -2.83 1.52
C ILE A 52 -5.11 -1.67 0.60
N TYR A 53 -3.82 -1.59 0.25
CA TYR A 53 -3.25 -0.44 -0.46
C TYR A 53 -3.68 -0.40 -1.93
N VAL A 54 -3.75 -1.54 -2.62
CA VAL A 54 -4.16 -1.62 -4.03
C VAL A 54 -5.60 -1.12 -4.26
N PRO A 55 -6.63 -1.52 -3.49
CA PRO A 55 -7.99 -0.98 -3.64
C PRO A 55 -8.17 0.40 -2.98
N GLY A 56 -7.45 0.70 -1.89
CA GLY A 56 -7.53 1.99 -1.21
C GLY A 56 -6.96 3.16 -2.00
N SER A 57 -5.87 2.91 -2.74
CA SER A 57 -5.17 3.93 -3.52
C SER A 57 -6.00 4.58 -4.65
N PRO A 58 -6.76 3.87 -5.51
CA PRO A 58 -7.62 4.50 -6.51
C PRO A 58 -8.79 5.27 -5.87
N HIS A 59 -9.29 4.82 -4.72
CA HIS A 59 -10.34 5.52 -3.97
C HIS A 59 -9.85 6.90 -3.51
N MET A 60 -8.69 6.94 -2.85
CA MET A 60 -8.05 8.18 -2.39
C MET A 60 -7.71 9.11 -3.56
N TYR A 61 -7.20 8.57 -4.67
CA TYR A 61 -6.88 9.36 -5.85
C TYR A 61 -8.12 10.05 -6.46
N ARG A 62 -9.23 9.31 -6.61
CA ARG A 62 -10.51 9.85 -7.10
C ARG A 62 -11.07 10.91 -6.15
N TYR A 63 -10.98 10.68 -4.84
CA TYR A 63 -11.38 11.65 -3.84
C TYR A 63 -10.60 12.97 -3.98
N MET A 64 -9.28 12.90 -4.12
CA MET A 64 -8.42 14.07 -4.30
C MET A 64 -8.73 14.84 -5.59
N LEU A 65 -8.99 14.13 -6.69
CA LEU A 65 -9.47 14.72 -7.95
C LEU A 65 -10.77 15.50 -7.76
N SER A 66 -11.73 14.94 -7.01
CA SER A 66 -13.01 15.57 -6.74
C SER A 66 -12.86 16.86 -5.93
N GLN A 67 -12.01 16.86 -4.90
CA GLN A 67 -11.73 18.04 -4.09
C GLN A 67 -11.06 19.14 -4.90
N ARG A 68 -10.10 18.77 -5.74
CA ARG A 68 -9.39 19.71 -6.61
C ARG A 68 -10.34 20.39 -7.59
N LYS A 69 -11.29 19.65 -8.17
CA LYS A 69 -12.36 20.23 -9.01
C LYS A 69 -13.24 21.22 -8.24
N LYS A 70 -13.63 20.89 -7.00
CA LYS A 70 -14.45 21.79 -6.15
C LYS A 70 -13.72 23.10 -5.83
N ALA A 71 -12.44 23.04 -5.49
CA ALA A 71 -11.63 24.21 -5.17
C ALA A 71 -11.44 25.13 -6.39
N LEU A 72 -11.10 24.56 -7.55
CA LEU A 72 -10.93 25.32 -8.80
C LEU A 72 -12.24 25.93 -9.32
N SER A 73 -13.37 25.26 -9.12
CA SER A 73 -14.69 25.80 -9.48
C SER A 73 -15.02 27.07 -8.68
N LYS A 74 -14.76 27.06 -7.36
CA LYS A 74 -14.94 28.25 -6.52
C LYS A 74 -14.03 29.41 -6.92
N ALA A 75 -12.77 29.11 -7.25
CA ALA A 75 -11.82 30.13 -7.70
C ALA A 75 -12.17 30.75 -9.06
N LYS A 76 -12.91 30.04 -9.92
CA LYS A 76 -13.40 30.56 -11.20
C LYS A 76 -14.66 31.42 -11.08
N ALA A 77 -15.42 31.25 -10.00
CA ALA A 77 -16.66 31.99 -9.73
C ALA A 77 -16.45 33.27 -8.90
N ALA A 78 -15.25 33.45 -8.35
CA ALA A 78 -14.80 34.68 -7.69
C ALA A 78 -14.06 35.58 -8.70
#